data_AF-A0A1A2PAT9-F1
#
_entry.id   AF-A0A1A2PAT9-F1
#
_cell.length_a   1.000
_cell.length_b   1.000
_cell.length_c   1.000
_cell.angle_alpha   90.00
_cell.angle_beta   90.00
_cell.angle_gamma   90.00
#
_symmetry.space_group_name_H-M   'P 1'
#
loop_
_entity.id
_entity.type
_entity.pdbx_description
1 polymer ?
#
loop_
_entity_poly.entity_id
_entity_poly.type
_entity_poly.pdbx_seq_one_letter_code
_entity_poly.pdbx_strand_id
1 'polypeptide(L)'
;MDVAGLSAERSARGSRRVGSREHRVRRAHAGLARPESRGSVPSAPSADRAAADAPDAADQRQADYFVRLLSQNRRLIEQRLDDYQKAIATAQAGGDVDAVCNLRRMARIEEQDRDNLDGMLERLRSRFARRAPADPPVQSPRPRSAVR
;
A
#
# COMPACT_ATOMS: atom_id res chain seq x y z
N MET A 1 29.79 -8.22 54.78
CA MET A 1 28.54 -7.44 54.76
C MET A 1 28.79 -6.19 53.95
N ASP A 2 27.74 -5.71 53.27
CA ASP A 2 27.66 -4.60 52.29
C ASP A 2 28.26 -4.82 50.90
N VAL A 3 27.41 -5.32 49.99
CA VAL A 3 27.55 -5.15 48.53
C VAL A 3 26.47 -4.16 48.12
N ALA A 4 26.85 -2.89 48.01
CA ALA A 4 25.94 -1.82 47.62
C ALA A 4 25.43 -2.04 46.19
N GLY A 5 24.11 -2.09 46.06
CA GLY A 5 23.41 -2.28 44.80
C GLY A 5 23.52 -1.06 43.87
N LEU A 6 23.55 -1.34 42.57
CA LEU A 6 23.21 -0.39 41.53
C LEU A 6 22.29 -1.09 40.53
N SER A 7 20.99 -0.89 40.72
CA SER A 7 19.95 -1.11 39.70
C SER A 7 19.09 0.14 39.62
N ALA A 8 19.11 0.77 38.45
CA ALA A 8 18.03 1.55 37.85
C ALA A 8 18.51 1.93 36.43
N GLU A 9 18.14 1.19 35.38
CA GLU A 9 16.93 1.44 34.59
C GLU A 9 16.72 2.93 34.23
N ARG A 10 16.94 3.27 32.95
CA ARG A 10 15.94 3.93 32.07
C ARG A 10 16.49 4.15 30.67
N SER A 11 16.17 3.20 29.80
CA SER A 11 16.24 3.35 28.36
C SER A 11 15.10 4.23 27.85
N ALA A 12 15.48 5.20 27.01
CA ALA A 12 14.78 5.74 25.84
C ALA A 12 13.24 5.81 25.84
N ARG A 13 12.67 7.01 25.92
CA ARG A 13 11.38 7.33 25.27
C ARG A 13 11.26 8.78 24.77
N GLY A 14 11.04 8.91 23.45
CA GLY A 14 10.12 9.86 22.80
C GLY A 14 10.70 11.22 22.40
N SER A 15 10.30 11.87 21.30
CA SER A 15 9.18 11.65 20.39
C SER A 15 9.48 12.38 19.07
N ARG A 16 9.40 11.70 17.92
CA ARG A 16 9.40 12.37 16.61
C ARG A 16 8.00 12.95 16.39
N ARG A 17 7.89 14.28 16.35
CA ARG A 17 6.69 14.96 15.83
C ARG A 17 6.88 15.26 14.35
N VAL A 18 6.06 14.57 13.56
CA VAL A 18 5.68 14.95 12.20
C VAL A 18 4.58 16.00 12.29
N GLY A 19 4.69 17.05 11.47
CA GLY A 19 3.55 17.85 11.03
C GLY A 19 3.64 19.34 11.34
N SER A 20 3.98 20.15 10.32
CA SER A 20 3.17 21.33 10.04
C SER A 20 3.15 21.61 8.55
N ARG A 21 1.91 21.75 8.08
CA ARG A 21 1.45 21.93 6.71
C ARG A 21 1.21 23.42 6.56
N GLU A 22 2.16 24.18 6.05
CA GLU A 22 1.94 25.59 5.73
C GLU A 22 1.63 25.74 4.24
N HIS A 23 0.33 25.81 3.96
CA HIS A 23 -0.21 26.43 2.78
C HIS A 23 -0.38 27.94 3.03
N ARG A 24 -0.12 28.71 1.95
CA ARG A 24 -0.47 30.12 1.68
C ARG A 24 0.47 31.17 2.25
N VAL A 25 1.26 31.80 1.36
CA VAL A 25 1.05 33.22 1.04
C VAL A 25 1.29 33.46 -0.45
N ARG A 26 0.40 34.26 -1.01
CA ARG A 26 0.30 34.80 -2.36
C ARG A 26 1.55 35.59 -2.77
N ARG A 27 1.94 35.55 -4.05
CA ARG A 27 2.36 36.77 -4.75
C ARG A 27 2.05 36.70 -6.24
N ALA A 28 1.16 37.58 -6.66
CA ALA A 28 0.86 37.88 -8.05
C ALA A 28 1.99 38.73 -8.62
N HIS A 29 2.42 38.41 -9.84
CA HIS A 29 3.14 39.36 -10.70
C HIS A 29 2.33 39.51 -11.99
N ALA A 30 1.78 40.70 -12.15
CA ALA A 30 1.12 41.16 -13.35
C ALA A 30 2.15 41.70 -14.34
N GLY A 31 1.90 41.43 -15.62
CA GLY A 31 2.25 42.30 -16.74
C GLY A 31 3.62 42.06 -17.38
N LEU A 32 3.60 41.55 -18.61
CA LEU A 32 4.20 42.18 -19.79
C LEU A 32 3.73 41.45 -21.05
N ALA A 33 3.73 42.17 -22.16
CA ALA A 33 2.79 42.05 -23.26
C ALA A 33 3.08 40.98 -24.36
N ARG A 34 1.97 40.52 -24.97
CA ARG A 34 1.70 40.09 -26.37
C ARG A 34 2.85 40.25 -27.41
N PRO A 35 3.06 39.25 -28.30
CA PRO A 35 2.41 39.30 -29.63
C PRO A 35 1.75 37.98 -30.07
N GLU A 36 0.68 38.12 -30.85
CA GLU A 36 0.03 37.02 -31.57
C GLU A 36 0.94 36.48 -32.66
N SER A 37 1.10 35.16 -32.72
CA SER A 37 1.61 34.44 -33.88
C SER A 37 0.48 33.61 -34.46
N ARG A 38 -0.02 34.04 -35.62
CA ARG A 38 -0.93 33.27 -36.47
C ARG A 38 -0.13 32.18 -37.18
N GLY A 39 -0.68 30.97 -37.16
CA GLY A 39 -0.44 29.97 -38.20
C GLY A 39 0.58 28.91 -37.83
N SER A 40 0.11 27.80 -37.26
CA SER A 40 0.12 26.50 -37.93
C SER A 40 -0.61 25.53 -37.02
N VAL A 41 -1.67 24.90 -37.50
CA VAL A 41 -2.38 23.85 -36.76
C VAL A 41 -1.59 22.55 -36.98
N PRO A 42 -0.84 22.00 -36.01
CA PRO A 42 -0.52 20.60 -36.07
C PRO A 42 -1.83 19.86 -35.78
N SER A 43 -2.35 19.17 -36.79
CA SER A 43 -3.35 18.13 -36.58
C SER A 43 -2.70 17.10 -35.65
N ALA A 44 -3.01 17.15 -34.36
CA ALA A 44 -2.55 16.19 -33.37
C ALA A 44 -3.58 15.07 -33.30
N PRO A 45 -3.32 13.86 -33.84
CA PRO A 45 -4.10 12.71 -33.48
C PRO A 45 -3.60 12.20 -32.12
N SER A 46 -4.51 12.09 -31.16
CA SER A 46 -4.43 11.15 -30.04
C SER A 46 -3.52 11.46 -28.84
N ALA A 47 -3.25 12.72 -28.49
CA ALA A 47 -2.66 13.04 -27.18
C ALA A 47 -3.69 12.98 -26.02
N ASP A 48 -4.96 13.28 -26.29
CA ASP A 48 -6.00 13.37 -25.26
C ASP A 48 -6.42 11.99 -24.68
N ARG A 49 -6.36 10.91 -25.47
CA ARG A 49 -6.59 9.56 -24.93
C ARG A 49 -5.44 9.07 -24.05
N ALA A 50 -4.20 9.35 -24.45
CA ALA A 50 -3.02 8.94 -23.68
C ALA A 50 -2.92 9.65 -22.32
N ALA A 51 -3.41 10.91 -22.22
CA ALA A 51 -3.45 11.66 -20.98
C ALA A 51 -4.56 11.20 -20.03
N ALA A 52 -5.71 10.73 -20.56
CA ALA A 52 -6.82 10.22 -19.77
C ALA A 52 -6.52 8.87 -19.09
N ASP A 53 -5.69 8.01 -19.70
CA ASP A 53 -5.30 6.69 -19.17
C ASP A 53 -4.06 6.73 -18.26
N ALA A 54 -3.29 7.82 -18.27
CA ALA A 54 -2.05 7.97 -17.50
C ALA A 54 -2.22 7.89 -15.96
N PRO A 55 -3.19 8.58 -15.31
CA PRO A 55 -3.36 8.47 -13.87
C PRO A 55 -3.78 7.05 -13.44
N ASP A 56 -4.57 6.36 -14.26
CA ASP A 56 -5.04 5.00 -13.97
C ASP A 56 -3.92 3.96 -14.09
N ALA A 57 -3.02 4.14 -15.05
CA ALA A 57 -1.83 3.32 -15.19
C ALA A 57 -0.84 3.50 -14.03
N ALA A 58 -0.71 4.72 -13.50
CA ALA A 58 0.14 4.99 -12.34
C ALA A 58 -0.42 4.33 -11.06
N ASP A 59 -1.73 4.46 -10.82
CA ASP A 59 -2.42 3.83 -9.71
C ASP A 59 -2.30 2.29 -9.76
N GLN A 60 -2.42 1.70 -10.97
CA GLN A 60 -2.25 0.26 -11.16
C GLN A 60 -0.83 -0.20 -10.78
N ARG A 61 0.21 0.50 -11.25
CA ARG A 61 1.60 0.16 -10.92
C ARG A 61 1.87 0.28 -9.42
N GLN A 62 1.26 1.27 -8.76
CA GLN A 62 1.35 1.45 -7.33
C GLN A 62 0.64 0.31 -6.59
N ALA A 63 -0.54 -0.12 -7.05
CA ALA A 63 -1.25 -1.27 -6.50
C ALA A 63 -0.39 -2.54 -6.60
N ASP A 64 0.21 -2.81 -7.76
CA ASP A 64 1.07 -3.98 -7.96
C ASP A 64 2.30 -3.96 -7.06
N TYR A 65 2.87 -2.79 -6.80
CA TYR A 65 3.93 -2.61 -5.81
C TYR A 65 3.46 -3.01 -4.41
N PHE A 66 2.33 -2.47 -3.94
CA PHE A 66 1.80 -2.78 -2.62
C PHE A 66 1.38 -4.25 -2.48
N VAL A 67 0.83 -4.86 -3.52
CA VAL A 67 0.53 -6.31 -3.51
C VAL A 67 1.80 -7.11 -3.24
N ARG A 68 2.91 -6.80 -3.92
CA ARG A 68 4.18 -7.50 -3.70
C ARG A 68 4.72 -7.27 -2.29
N LEU A 69 4.72 -6.02 -1.83
CA LEU A 69 5.23 -5.66 -0.50
C LEU A 69 4.42 -6.32 0.63
N LEU A 70 3.10 -6.23 0.59
CA LEU A 70 2.21 -6.81 1.60
C LEU A 70 2.30 -8.35 1.58
N SER A 71 2.41 -8.97 0.39
CA SER A 71 2.59 -10.41 0.27
C SER A 71 3.93 -10.87 0.86
N GLN A 72 5.00 -10.09 0.68
CA GLN A 72 6.29 -10.38 1.30
C GLN A 72 6.21 -10.27 2.83
N ASN A 73 5.58 -9.21 3.34
CA ASN A 73 5.43 -9.02 4.78
C ASN A 73 4.61 -10.15 5.41
N ARG A 74 3.51 -10.54 4.77
CA ARG A 74 2.68 -11.69 5.19
C ARG A 74 3.50 -12.98 5.34
N ARG A 75 4.40 -13.27 4.39
CA ARG A 75 5.30 -14.45 4.49
C ARG A 75 6.27 -14.35 5.66
N LEU A 76 6.79 -13.15 5.95
CA LEU A 76 7.66 -12.94 7.11
C LEU A 76 6.90 -13.13 8.42
N ILE A 77 5.63 -12.74 8.49
CA ILE A 77 4.76 -13.01 9.64
C ILE A 77 4.56 -14.52 9.81
N GLU A 78 4.24 -15.23 8.72
CA GLU A 78 4.08 -16.69 8.75
C GLU A 78 5.33 -17.39 9.28
N GLN A 79 6.52 -16.99 8.82
CA GLN A 79 7.78 -17.51 9.36
C GLN A 79 7.92 -17.25 10.87
N ARG A 80 7.61 -16.04 11.34
CA ARG A 80 7.67 -15.72 12.79
C ARG A 80 6.67 -16.54 13.60
N LEU A 81 5.48 -16.80 13.06
CA LEU A 81 4.49 -17.67 13.71
C LEU A 81 5.01 -19.09 13.85
N ASP A 82 5.64 -19.65 12.82
CA ASP A 82 6.27 -20.97 12.88
C ASP A 82 7.38 -21.01 13.95
N ASP A 83 8.20 -19.95 14.01
CA ASP A 83 9.28 -19.85 15.00
C ASP A 83 8.74 -19.70 16.43
N TYR A 84 7.65 -18.95 16.63
CA TYR A 84 6.97 -18.90 17.93
C TYR A 84 6.37 -20.24 18.34
N GLN A 85 5.78 -20.99 17.42
CA GLN A 85 5.25 -22.32 17.73
C GLN A 85 6.36 -23.26 18.21
N LYS A 86 7.52 -23.26 17.53
CA LYS A 86 8.69 -24.03 17.97
C LYS A 86 9.19 -23.56 19.33
N ALA A 87 9.30 -22.25 19.55
CA ALA A 87 9.76 -21.70 20.82
C ALA A 87 8.80 -22.02 21.97
N ILE A 88 7.48 -22.02 21.73
CA ILE A 88 6.46 -22.42 22.70
C ILE A 88 6.67 -23.89 23.08
N ALA A 89 6.85 -24.79 22.10
CA ALA A 89 7.08 -26.21 22.37
C ALA A 89 8.35 -26.42 23.22
N THR A 90 9.43 -25.70 22.91
CA THR A 90 10.68 -25.75 23.69
C THR A 90 10.48 -25.23 25.12
N ALA A 91 9.81 -24.09 25.29
CA ALA A 91 9.54 -23.52 26.62
C ALA A 91 8.61 -24.41 27.46
N GLN A 92 7.61 -25.04 26.83
CA GLN A 92 6.73 -26.02 27.47
C GLN A 92 7.51 -27.25 27.97
N ALA A 93 8.42 -27.78 27.15
CA ALA A 93 9.28 -28.89 27.55
C ALA A 93 10.23 -28.51 28.70
N GLY A 94 10.67 -27.25 28.74
CA GLY A 94 11.48 -26.69 29.83
C GLY A 94 10.70 -26.30 31.08
N GLY A 95 9.36 -26.35 31.06
CA GLY A 95 8.52 -25.92 32.17
C GLY A 95 8.48 -24.40 32.40
N ASP A 96 8.95 -23.60 31.44
CA ASP A 96 8.99 -22.14 31.54
C ASP A 96 7.63 -21.53 31.16
N VAL A 97 6.75 -21.43 32.17
CA VAL A 97 5.37 -20.95 32.00
C VAL A 97 5.32 -19.47 31.57
N ASP A 98 6.24 -18.65 32.07
CA ASP A 98 6.29 -17.22 31.75
C ASP A 98 6.71 -17.00 30.29
N ALA A 99 7.72 -17.74 29.82
CA ALA A 99 8.10 -17.72 28.41
C ALA A 99 6.94 -18.17 27.52
N VAL A 100 6.22 -19.24 27.89
CA VAL A 100 5.06 -19.72 27.12
C VAL A 100 3.97 -18.64 27.03
N CYS A 101 3.67 -17.95 28.14
CA CYS A 101 2.66 -16.90 28.16
C CYS A 101 3.06 -15.71 27.27
N ASN A 102 4.33 -15.28 27.35
CA ASN A 102 4.85 -14.19 26.53
C ASN A 102 4.89 -14.55 25.04
N LEU A 103 5.35 -15.75 24.68
CA LEU A 103 5.41 -16.22 23.29
C LEU A 103 4.01 -16.32 22.67
N ARG A 104 3.02 -16.85 23.41
CA ARG A 104 1.62 -16.88 22.94
C ARG A 104 1.06 -15.47 22.72
N ARG A 105 1.42 -14.52 23.59
CA ARG A 105 1.02 -13.13 23.41
C ARG A 105 1.60 -12.54 22.13
N MET A 106 2.88 -12.79 21.85
CA MET A 106 3.52 -12.31 20.61
C MET A 106 2.92 -12.96 19.37
N ALA A 107 2.69 -14.28 19.40
CA ALA A 107 2.04 -14.98 18.29
C ALA A 107 0.66 -14.41 17.95
N ARG A 108 -0.16 -14.05 18.96
CA ARG A 108 -1.46 -13.42 18.71
C ARG A 108 -1.37 -12.04 18.05
N ILE A 109 -0.35 -11.25 18.38
CA ILE A 109 -0.12 -9.95 17.73
C ILE A 109 0.21 -10.15 16.26
N GLU A 110 1.11 -11.10 15.97
CA GLU A 110 1.46 -11.45 14.59
C GLU A 110 0.28 -12.04 13.81
N GLU A 111 -0.56 -12.87 14.43
CA GLU A 111 -1.81 -13.37 13.83
C GLU A 111 -2.74 -12.21 13.44
N GLN A 112 -2.91 -11.23 14.34
CA GLN A 112 -3.72 -10.06 14.05
C GLN A 112 -3.12 -9.22 12.90
N ASP A 113 -1.81 -9.06 12.86
CA ASP A 113 -1.13 -8.36 11.77
C ASP A 113 -1.29 -9.11 10.43
N ARG A 114 -1.18 -10.44 10.43
CA ARG A 114 -1.46 -11.27 9.24
C ARG A 114 -2.87 -11.02 8.71
N ASP A 115 -3.87 -11.09 9.59
CA ASP A 115 -5.27 -10.94 9.20
C ASP A 115 -5.55 -9.51 8.68
N ASN A 116 -4.89 -8.49 9.27
CA ASN A 116 -4.92 -7.12 8.76
C ASN A 116 -4.34 -7.01 7.34
N LEU A 117 -3.17 -7.63 7.09
CA LEU A 117 -2.54 -7.63 5.77
C LEU A 117 -3.40 -8.37 4.74
N ASP A 118 -4.03 -9.48 5.12
CA ASP A 118 -4.94 -10.24 4.26
C ASP A 118 -6.13 -9.38 3.83
N GLY A 119 -6.74 -8.65 4.77
CA GLY A 119 -7.81 -7.70 4.45
C GLY A 119 -7.36 -6.56 3.54
N MET A 120 -6.13 -6.04 3.72
CA MET A 120 -5.57 -5.03 2.82
C MET A 120 -5.33 -5.58 1.41
N LEU A 121 -4.77 -6.78 1.30
CA LEU A 121 -4.51 -7.45 0.02
C LEU A 121 -5.80 -7.72 -0.75
N GLU A 122 -6.85 -8.20 -0.07
CA GLU A 122 -8.15 -8.45 -0.68
C GLU A 122 -8.79 -7.16 -1.22
N ARG A 123 -8.79 -6.09 -0.44
CA ARG A 123 -9.32 -4.78 -0.86
C ARG A 123 -8.56 -4.21 -2.05
N LEU A 124 -7.23 -4.37 -2.06
CA LEU A 124 -6.38 -3.89 -3.14
C LEU A 124 -6.65 -4.69 -4.42
N ARG A 125 -6.68 -6.02 -4.33
CA ARG A 125 -6.98 -6.90 -5.47
C ARG A 125 -8.37 -6.65 -6.03
N SER A 126 -9.39 -6.55 -5.19
CA SER A 126 -10.78 -6.34 -5.62
C SER A 126 -11.00 -5.00 -6.34
N ARG A 127 -10.39 -3.91 -5.86
CA ARG A 127 -10.49 -2.58 -6.48
C ARG A 127 -9.87 -2.53 -7.87
N PHE A 128 -8.69 -3.12 -8.03
CA PHE A 128 -7.94 -3.04 -9.28
C PHE A 128 -8.27 -4.17 -10.27
N ALA A 129 -8.74 -5.33 -9.79
CA ALA A 129 -9.29 -6.38 -10.67
C ALA A 129 -10.58 -5.96 -11.36
N ARG A 130 -11.47 -5.21 -10.68
CA ARG A 130 -12.68 -4.63 -11.28
C ARG A 130 -12.39 -3.57 -12.35
N ARG A 131 -11.17 -3.04 -12.40
CA ARG A 131 -10.75 -1.96 -13.31
C ARG A 131 -9.96 -2.45 -14.51
N ALA A 132 -9.51 -3.72 -14.51
CA ALA A 132 -9.02 -4.35 -15.73
C ALA A 132 -10.15 -4.30 -16.78
N PRO A 133 -9.90 -3.73 -17.97
CA PRO A 133 -10.95 -3.49 -18.95
C PRO A 133 -11.59 -4.82 -19.33
N ALA A 134 -12.85 -4.99 -18.95
CA ALA A 134 -13.69 -6.00 -19.57
C ALA A 134 -13.66 -5.72 -21.08
N ASP A 135 -13.24 -6.70 -21.87
CA ASP A 135 -13.35 -6.68 -23.32
C ASP A 135 -14.74 -6.13 -23.70
N PRO A 136 -14.83 -5.11 -24.56
CA PRO A 136 -16.13 -4.59 -24.97
C PRO A 136 -16.92 -5.74 -25.59
N PRO A 137 -18.21 -5.91 -25.26
CA PRO A 137 -19.02 -6.97 -25.83
C PRO A 137 -18.95 -6.81 -27.35
N VAL A 138 -18.39 -7.82 -28.01
CA VAL A 138 -18.32 -7.94 -29.46
C VAL A 138 -19.73 -7.67 -29.97
N GLN A 139 -19.93 -6.50 -30.60
CA GLN A 139 -21.21 -6.11 -31.15
C GLN A 139 -21.56 -7.14 -32.21
N SER A 140 -22.61 -7.92 -31.94
CA SER A 140 -23.17 -8.88 -32.88
C SER A 140 -23.45 -8.17 -34.21
N PRO A 141 -23.01 -8.72 -35.36
CA PRO A 141 -23.21 -8.05 -36.64
C PRO A 141 -24.71 -7.96 -36.93
N ARG A 142 -25.23 -6.72 -36.95
CA ARG A 142 -26.61 -6.39 -37.26
C ARG A 142 -26.91 -6.81 -38.71
N PRO A 143 -27.90 -7.70 -38.98
CA PRO A 143 -28.23 -8.10 -40.33
C PRO A 143 -28.87 -6.92 -41.07
N ARG A 144 -28.27 -6.53 -42.20
CA ARG A 144 -28.86 -5.53 -43.11
C ARG A 144 -30.03 -6.19 -43.84
N SER A 145 -31.25 -5.72 -43.55
CA SER A 145 -32.43 -6.07 -44.33
C SER A 145 -32.27 -5.52 -45.75
N ALA A 146 -32.15 -6.41 -46.74
CA ALA A 146 -32.28 -6.06 -48.14
C ALA A 146 -33.75 -5.70 -48.39
N VAL A 147 -34.00 -4.41 -48.67
CA VAL A 147 -35.27 -3.93 -49.23
C VAL A 147 -35.29 -4.35 -50.70
N ARG A 148 -36.39 -4.97 -51.12
CA ARG A 148 -36.65 -5.46 -52.47
C ARG A 148 -37.54 -4.47 -53.20
#